data_AF-A0A0C9X7V8-F1
#
_entry.id   AF-A0A0C9X7V8-F1
#
_cell.length_a   1.000
_cell.length_b   1.000
_cell.length_c   1.000
_cell.angle_alpha   90.00
_cell.angle_beta   90.00
_cell.angle_gamma   90.00
#
_symmetry.space_group_name_H-M   'P 1'
#
loop_
_entity.id
_entity.type
_entity.pdbx_description
1 polymer ?
#
loop_
_entity_poly.entity_id
_entity_poly.type
_entity_poly.pdbx_seq_one_letter_code
_entity_poly.pdbx_strand_id
1 'polypeptide(L)'
;MFCAFEGPPRITRLFAQGTVHEFGTPEYESLIPVDKRQPGSRSVIMLDVYKVSSSCGYAVPLYTFKAHRLKLKEFFARKEEEDISASANCDPSEAEPPHPEKGLKYYWKLKNTQSLDGLPGVLVGPDSTRRFEKREGLVIRGDEESVCISGTTKGWGLKSLGEVCDLKVLIAFSLGVGVSAAWTRFVRA
;
A
#
# COMPACT_ATOMS: atom_id res chain seq x y z
N MET A 1 -19.80 -0.48 -0.70
CA MET A 1 -20.48 -0.25 -2.00
C MET A 1 -19.62 -0.91 -3.06
N PHE A 2 -20.22 -1.67 -3.97
CA PHE A 2 -19.56 -2.36 -5.08
C PHE A 2 -20.11 -1.83 -6.40
N CYS A 3 -19.25 -1.62 -7.38
CA CYS A 3 -19.62 -1.10 -8.70
C CYS A 3 -19.24 -2.12 -9.78
N ALA A 4 -20.13 -2.34 -10.74
CA ALA A 4 -19.83 -3.10 -11.94
C ALA A 4 -19.05 -2.22 -12.92
N PHE A 5 -17.77 -2.52 -13.10
CA PHE A 5 -16.90 -1.83 -14.05
C PHE A 5 -16.88 -2.47 -15.45
N GLU A 6 -17.56 -3.60 -15.59
CA GLU A 6 -17.76 -4.31 -16.86
C GLU A 6 -19.22 -4.79 -16.93
N GLY A 7 -19.75 -4.97 -18.15
CA GLY A 7 -21.13 -5.41 -18.35
C GLY A 7 -22.19 -4.36 -17.95
N PRO A 8 -23.40 -4.80 -17.54
CA PRO A 8 -24.47 -3.89 -17.17
C PRO A 8 -24.12 -3.01 -15.96
N PRO A 9 -24.36 -1.68 -16.03
CA PRO A 9 -23.93 -0.74 -15.00
C PRO A 9 -24.78 -0.86 -13.74
N ARG A 10 -24.28 -1.58 -12.74
CA ARG A 10 -24.96 -1.83 -11.46
C ARG A 10 -24.10 -1.42 -10.28
N ILE A 11 -24.76 -0.88 -9.25
CA ILE A 11 -24.14 -0.57 -7.96
C ILE A 11 -24.85 -1.41 -6.90
N THR A 12 -24.07 -2.14 -6.09
CA THR A 12 -24.56 -2.97 -4.99
C THR A 12 -24.09 -2.41 -3.65
N ARG A 13 -25.03 -2.30 -2.70
CA ARG A 13 -24.77 -1.89 -1.31
C ARG A 13 -25.14 -3.03 -0.38
N LEU A 14 -24.24 -3.36 0.53
CA LEU A 14 -24.48 -4.29 1.62
C LEU A 14 -24.66 -3.47 2.90
N PHE A 15 -25.76 -3.69 3.61
CA PHE A 15 -26.00 -3.15 4.93
C PHE A 15 -25.81 -4.28 5.93
N ALA A 16 -24.89 -4.09 6.85
CA ALA A 16 -24.45 -5.13 7.76
C ALA A 16 -24.14 -4.55 9.14
N GLN A 17 -24.23 -5.40 10.16
CA GLN A 17 -23.60 -5.15 11.45
C GLN A 17 -22.17 -5.70 11.39
N GLY A 18 -21.19 -4.89 11.80
CA GLY A 18 -19.78 -5.26 11.76
C GLY A 18 -19.24 -5.62 13.14
N THR A 19 -18.52 -6.73 13.23
CA THR A 19 -17.72 -7.12 14.40
C THR A 19 -16.24 -7.12 14.02
N VAL A 20 -15.40 -6.51 14.85
CA VAL A 20 -13.96 -6.39 14.59
C VAL A 20 -13.20 -7.38 15.47
N HIS A 21 -12.35 -8.20 14.85
CA HIS A 21 -11.39 -9.05 15.52
C HIS A 21 -9.99 -8.56 15.19
N GLU A 22 -9.20 -8.20 16.18
CA GLU A 22 -7.88 -7.60 15.98
C GLU A 22 -6.76 -8.63 15.98
N PHE A 23 -5.63 -8.27 15.37
CA PHE A 23 -4.44 -9.10 15.40
C PHE A 23 -4.06 -9.49 16.83
N GLY A 24 -3.78 -10.78 17.04
CA GLY A 24 -3.43 -11.33 18.35
C GLY A 24 -4.63 -11.80 19.19
N THR A 25 -5.88 -11.62 18.74
CA THR A 25 -7.03 -12.33 19.33
C THR A 25 -7.20 -13.73 18.71
N PRO A 26 -7.75 -14.71 19.45
CA PRO A 26 -7.95 -16.06 18.92
C PRO A 26 -8.91 -16.09 17.73
N GLU A 27 -9.92 -15.21 17.70
CA GLU A 27 -10.88 -15.12 16.59
C GLU A 27 -10.17 -14.69 15.30
N TYR A 28 -9.27 -13.70 15.38
CA TYR A 28 -8.49 -13.24 14.24
C TYR A 28 -7.66 -14.38 13.64
N GLU A 29 -6.93 -15.12 14.47
CA GLU A 29 -6.07 -16.22 14.02
C GLU A 29 -6.90 -17.38 13.45
N SER A 30 -8.12 -17.61 13.95
CA SER A 30 -9.03 -18.61 13.41
C SER A 30 -9.57 -18.25 12.02
N LEU A 31 -9.81 -16.96 11.78
CA LEU A 31 -10.41 -16.44 10.54
C LEU A 31 -9.36 -16.27 9.44
N ILE A 32 -8.19 -15.75 9.78
CA ILE A 32 -7.07 -15.54 8.85
C ILE A 32 -5.81 -16.17 9.46
N PRO A 33 -5.61 -17.49 9.26
CA PRO A 33 -4.40 -18.16 9.68
C PRO A 33 -3.17 -17.61 8.93
N VAL A 34 -1.98 -17.91 9.47
CA VAL A 34 -0.70 -17.35 9.02
C VAL A 34 -0.47 -17.55 7.51
N ASP A 35 -0.83 -18.70 6.96
CA ASP A 35 -0.71 -19.05 5.53
C ASP A 35 -1.55 -18.14 4.62
N LYS A 36 -2.71 -17.67 5.08
CA LYS A 36 -3.61 -16.78 4.32
C LYS A 36 -3.38 -15.31 4.61
N ARG A 37 -2.68 -14.99 5.70
CA ARG A 37 -2.48 -13.62 6.17
C ARG A 37 -1.59 -12.80 5.25
N GLN A 38 -2.17 -11.79 4.61
CA GLN A 38 -1.40 -10.82 3.83
C GLN A 38 -0.55 -9.90 4.74
N PRO A 39 0.60 -9.39 4.26
CA PRO A 39 1.42 -8.45 5.02
C PRO A 39 0.63 -7.18 5.39
N GLY A 40 0.80 -6.71 6.63
CA GLY A 40 0.13 -5.52 7.14
C GLY A 40 -1.29 -5.77 7.65
N SER A 41 -1.76 -7.02 7.69
CA SER A 41 -3.08 -7.34 8.20
C SER A 41 -3.17 -7.08 9.71
N ARG A 42 -4.10 -6.20 10.10
CA ARG A 42 -4.24 -5.69 11.49
C ARG A 42 -5.53 -6.11 12.19
N SER A 43 -6.58 -6.38 11.41
CA SER A 43 -7.90 -6.74 11.93
C SER A 43 -8.72 -7.44 10.85
N VAL A 44 -9.64 -8.29 11.25
CA VAL A 44 -10.72 -8.86 10.44
C VAL A 44 -12.01 -8.15 10.84
N ILE A 45 -12.77 -7.70 9.85
CA ILE A 45 -14.09 -7.11 10.06
C ILE A 45 -15.11 -8.10 9.50
N MET A 46 -15.79 -8.82 10.39
CA MET A 46 -16.88 -9.72 10.05
C MET A 46 -18.16 -8.90 9.87
N LEU A 47 -18.90 -9.17 8.80
CA LEU A 47 -20.09 -8.41 8.42
C LEU A 47 -21.31 -9.33 8.37
N ASP A 48 -22.25 -9.14 9.28
CA ASP A 48 -23.55 -9.80 9.27
C ASP A 48 -24.53 -8.99 8.41
N VAL A 49 -24.63 -9.37 7.13
CA VAL A 49 -25.43 -8.65 6.13
C VAL A 49 -26.91 -8.95 6.32
N TYR A 50 -27.70 -7.93 6.68
CA TYR A 50 -29.15 -8.05 6.86
C TYR A 50 -29.96 -7.42 5.72
N LYS A 51 -29.34 -6.61 4.86
CA LYS A 51 -30.01 -6.01 3.70
C LYS A 51 -29.04 -5.79 2.55
N VAL A 52 -29.53 -6.05 1.34
CA VAL A 52 -28.83 -5.76 0.09
C VAL A 52 -29.69 -4.82 -0.74
N SER A 53 -29.06 -3.81 -1.35
CA SER A 53 -29.74 -2.89 -2.27
C SER A 53 -28.92 -2.75 -3.55
N SER A 54 -29.59 -2.85 -4.69
CA SER A 54 -29.01 -2.58 -6.01
C SER A 54 -29.62 -1.32 -6.63
N SER A 55 -28.83 -0.55 -7.36
CA SER A 55 -29.30 0.61 -8.13
C SER A 55 -28.71 0.63 -9.55
N CYS A 56 -29.36 1.36 -10.47
CA CYS A 56 -28.77 1.66 -11.77
C CYS A 56 -27.48 2.47 -11.57
N GLY A 57 -26.46 2.16 -12.35
CA GLY A 57 -25.13 2.76 -12.27
C GLY A 57 -24.75 3.52 -13.54
N TYR A 58 -25.68 4.20 -14.22
CA TYR A 58 -25.42 4.78 -15.56
C TYR A 58 -24.25 5.77 -15.62
N ALA A 59 -23.80 6.31 -14.50
CA ALA A 59 -22.60 7.15 -14.40
C ALA A 59 -21.31 6.37 -14.02
N VAL A 60 -21.40 5.06 -13.79
CA VAL A 60 -20.23 4.21 -13.49
C VAL A 60 -19.46 3.99 -14.80
N PRO A 61 -18.18 4.36 -14.86
CA PRO A 61 -17.37 4.17 -16.06
C PRO A 61 -16.98 2.71 -16.24
N LEU A 62 -16.71 2.34 -17.49
CA LEU A 62 -16.07 1.06 -17.81
C LEU A 62 -14.59 1.10 -17.42
N TYR A 63 -14.10 0.05 -16.77
CA TYR A 63 -12.67 -0.14 -16.50
C TYR A 63 -12.27 -1.58 -16.80
N THR A 64 -11.11 -1.72 -17.45
CA THR A 64 -10.44 -3.01 -17.63
C THR A 64 -9.45 -3.23 -16.49
N PHE A 65 -9.57 -4.36 -15.79
CA PHE A 65 -8.59 -4.76 -14.80
C PHE A 65 -7.24 -5.00 -15.48
N LYS A 66 -6.17 -4.45 -14.90
CA LYS A 66 -4.80 -4.62 -15.40
C LYS A 66 -4.01 -5.55 -14.48
N ALA A 67 -3.79 -5.10 -13.25
CA ALA A 67 -3.04 -5.85 -12.25
C ALA A 67 -3.28 -5.25 -10.85
N HIS A 68 -2.96 -6.04 -9.82
CA HIS A 68 -2.84 -5.53 -8.46
C HIS A 68 -1.52 -4.77 -8.24
N ARG A 69 -1.56 -3.67 -7.48
CA ARG A 69 -0.33 -2.96 -7.06
C ARG A 69 0.32 -3.69 -5.89
N LEU A 70 1.61 -4.02 -6.02
CA LEU A 70 2.35 -4.73 -4.97
C LEU A 70 2.95 -3.84 -3.90
N LYS A 71 3.16 -2.56 -4.20
CA LYS A 71 3.88 -1.61 -3.33
C LYS A 71 3.41 -1.62 -1.87
N LEU A 72 2.11 -1.77 -1.64
CA LEU A 72 1.55 -1.86 -0.29
C LEU A 72 2.00 -3.14 0.43
N LYS A 73 1.88 -4.29 -0.25
CA LYS A 73 2.29 -5.59 0.29
C LYS A 73 3.78 -5.63 0.56
N GLU A 74 4.59 -5.13 -0.37
CA GLU A 74 6.05 -5.02 -0.21
C GLU A 74 6.45 -4.12 0.96
N PHE A 75 5.79 -2.97 1.07
CA PHE A 75 6.06 -2.02 2.15
C PHE A 75 5.81 -2.66 3.52
N PHE A 76 4.68 -3.35 3.71
CA PHE A 76 4.37 -4.00 4.97
C PHE A 76 5.14 -5.30 5.20
N ALA A 77 5.47 -6.06 4.14
CA ALA A 77 6.31 -7.25 4.27
C ALA A 77 7.69 -6.90 4.82
N ARG A 78 8.31 -5.80 4.34
CA ARG A 78 9.57 -5.31 4.90
C ARG A 78 9.45 -4.94 6.37
N LYS A 79 8.35 -4.32 6.79
CA LYS A 79 8.13 -3.96 8.20
C LYS A 79 7.92 -5.19 9.09
N GLU A 80 7.20 -6.19 8.61
CA GLU A 80 7.04 -7.47 9.31
C GLU A 80 8.37 -8.21 9.44
N GLU A 81 9.23 -8.17 8.42
CA GLU A 81 10.57 -8.78 8.48
C GLU A 81 11.44 -8.15 9.57
N GLU A 82 11.33 -6.83 9.80
CA GLU A 82 12.01 -6.16 10.92
C GLU A 82 11.52 -6.69 12.28
N ASP A 83 10.21 -6.91 12.44
CA ASP A 83 9.67 -7.50 13.67
C ASP A 83 10.07 -8.98 13.84
N ILE A 84 10.11 -9.75 12.76
CA ILE A 84 10.54 -11.17 12.76
C ILE A 84 12.03 -11.28 13.13
N SER A 85 12.88 -10.48 12.49
CA SER A 85 14.32 -10.47 12.74
C SER A 85 14.66 -9.97 14.15
N ALA A 86 13.93 -8.97 14.67
CA ALA A 86 14.06 -8.56 16.06
C ALA A 86 13.66 -9.71 17.01
N SER A 87 12.53 -10.37 16.74
CA SER A 87 12.04 -11.48 17.57
C SER A 87 12.96 -12.71 17.56
N ALA A 88 13.69 -12.95 16.46
CA ALA A 88 14.63 -14.06 16.36
C ALA A 88 15.87 -13.92 17.26
N ASN A 89 16.19 -12.69 17.70
CA ASN A 89 17.33 -12.40 18.57
C ASN A 89 16.95 -12.32 20.06
N CYS A 90 15.67 -12.52 20.41
CA CYS A 90 15.17 -12.47 21.78
C CYS A 90 14.96 -13.89 22.35
N ASP A 91 15.03 -14.02 23.68
CA ASP A 91 14.68 -15.28 24.35
C ASP A 91 13.16 -15.52 24.20
N PRO A 92 12.74 -16.71 23.72
CA PRO A 92 11.32 -17.04 23.59
C PRO A 92 10.51 -16.89 24.89
N SER A 93 11.16 -17.00 26.05
CA SER A 93 10.57 -16.88 27.39
C SER A 93 10.27 -15.44 27.82
N GLU A 94 10.77 -14.44 27.10
CA GLU A 94 10.39 -13.04 27.33
C GLU A 94 8.92 -12.81 26.94
N ALA A 95 8.16 -12.23 27.89
CA ALA A 95 6.71 -12.09 27.77
C ALA A 95 6.29 -11.06 26.70
N GLU A 96 7.11 -10.04 26.43
CA GLU A 96 6.81 -8.99 25.47
C GLU A 96 7.69 -9.08 24.22
N PRO A 97 7.12 -9.02 23.00
CA PRO A 97 7.90 -9.03 21.78
C PRO A 97 8.64 -7.69 21.58
N PRO A 98 9.84 -7.70 20.97
CA PRO A 98 10.55 -6.48 20.66
C PRO A 98 9.75 -5.62 19.66
N HIS A 99 9.85 -4.30 19.81
CA HIS A 99 9.18 -3.32 18.96
C HIS A 99 10.21 -2.43 18.24
N PRO A 100 10.87 -2.93 17.18
CA PRO A 100 11.79 -2.10 16.41
C PRO A 100 11.06 -0.89 15.81
N GLU A 101 11.71 0.28 15.78
CA GLU A 101 11.11 1.51 15.22
C GLU A 101 10.70 1.36 13.74
N LYS A 102 11.39 0.48 13.01
CA LYS A 102 11.08 0.16 11.62
C LYS A 102 10.01 -0.93 11.46
N GLY A 103 9.63 -1.58 12.55
CA GLY A 103 8.64 -2.64 12.62
C GLY A 103 7.23 -2.24 12.21
N LEU A 104 6.37 -3.26 12.10
CA LEU A 104 4.96 -3.11 11.79
C LEU A 104 4.15 -2.70 13.02
N LYS A 105 4.39 -3.31 14.19
CA LYS A 105 3.67 -2.91 15.42
C LYS A 105 3.97 -1.47 15.82
N TYR A 106 5.23 -1.04 15.72
CA TYR A 106 5.59 0.37 15.91
C TYR A 106 4.86 1.28 14.93
N TYR A 107 4.75 0.88 13.67
CA TYR A 107 3.98 1.62 12.67
C TYR A 107 2.50 1.71 13.01
N TRP A 108 1.88 0.64 13.52
CA TRP A 108 0.49 0.67 13.97
C TRP A 108 0.29 1.61 15.15
N LYS A 109 1.19 1.59 16.15
CA LYS A 109 1.16 2.54 17.28
C LYS A 109 1.18 4.00 16.80
N LEU A 110 2.01 4.29 15.81
CA LEU A 110 2.18 5.64 15.27
C LEU A 110 1.05 6.10 14.34
N LYS A 111 0.45 5.19 13.56
CA LYS A 111 -0.42 5.56 12.42
C LYS A 111 -1.85 5.04 12.52
N ASN A 112 -2.17 4.16 13.47
CA ASN A 112 -3.44 3.42 13.48
C ASN A 112 -4.15 3.37 14.83
N THR A 113 -3.63 4.03 15.86
CA THR A 113 -4.22 4.10 17.20
C THR A 113 -5.35 5.12 17.31
N GLN A 114 -5.41 6.10 16.39
CA GLN A 114 -6.45 7.13 16.37
C GLN A 114 -6.97 7.37 14.96
N SER A 115 -8.25 7.69 14.86
CA SER A 115 -8.90 8.18 13.65
C SER A 115 -8.73 9.70 13.50
N LEU A 116 -9.13 10.24 12.34
CA LEU A 116 -9.00 11.69 12.05
C LEU A 116 -9.84 12.58 12.98
N ASP A 117 -10.93 12.04 13.53
CA ASP A 117 -11.82 12.67 14.51
C ASP A 117 -11.40 12.40 15.97
N GLY A 118 -10.24 11.76 16.19
CA GLY A 118 -9.66 11.52 17.52
C GLY A 118 -10.26 10.34 18.28
N LEU A 119 -11.11 9.54 17.64
CA LEU A 119 -11.62 8.32 18.25
C LEU A 119 -10.54 7.22 18.26
N PRO A 120 -10.59 6.28 19.21
CA PRO A 120 -9.67 5.16 19.23
C PRO A 120 -9.81 4.31 17.95
N GLY A 121 -8.66 3.96 17.37
CA GLY A 121 -8.54 3.09 16.21
C GLY A 121 -8.35 1.63 16.65
N VAL A 122 -7.20 1.05 16.28
CA VAL A 122 -6.81 -0.31 16.68
C VAL A 122 -6.36 -0.30 18.14
N LEU A 123 -6.94 -1.17 18.97
CA LEU A 123 -6.77 -1.16 20.43
C LEU A 123 -5.80 -2.25 20.94
N VAL A 124 -5.95 -3.47 20.43
CA VAL A 124 -5.26 -4.68 20.89
C VAL A 124 -4.08 -5.02 19.98
N GLY A 125 -4.23 -4.87 18.67
CA GLY A 125 -3.23 -5.27 17.68
C GLY A 125 -1.79 -4.79 17.96
N PRO A 126 -1.56 -3.48 18.24
CA PRO A 126 -0.23 -2.93 18.45
C PRO A 126 0.48 -3.44 19.71
N ASP A 127 -0.30 -3.78 20.75
CA ASP A 127 0.19 -4.22 22.07
C ASP A 127 0.06 -5.73 22.27
N SER A 128 -0.49 -6.45 21.29
CA SER A 128 -0.60 -7.91 21.34
C SER A 128 0.76 -8.57 21.58
N THR A 129 0.80 -9.68 22.32
CA THR A 129 2.02 -10.50 22.48
C THR A 129 2.29 -11.39 21.27
N ARG A 130 1.32 -11.49 20.35
CA ARG A 130 1.41 -12.30 19.12
C ARG A 130 2.59 -11.86 18.26
N ARG A 131 3.57 -12.75 18.05
CA ARG A 131 4.71 -12.51 17.16
C ARG A 131 4.33 -12.71 15.69
N PHE A 132 5.01 -12.00 14.79
CA PHE A 132 4.91 -12.28 13.36
C PHE A 132 5.70 -13.54 13.02
N GLU A 133 5.19 -14.30 12.05
CA GLU A 133 5.79 -15.55 11.60
C GLU A 133 6.09 -15.44 10.11
N LYS A 134 7.16 -16.11 9.70
CA LYS A 134 7.51 -16.21 8.29
C LYS A 134 6.49 -17.09 7.58
N ARG A 135 5.92 -16.58 6.48
CA ARG A 135 4.93 -17.30 5.69
C ARG A 135 5.64 -18.13 4.62
N GLU A 136 5.48 -19.44 4.66
CA GLU A 136 5.96 -20.31 3.58
C GLU A 136 5.12 -20.08 2.32
N GLY A 137 5.77 -19.88 1.17
CA GLY A 137 5.09 -19.77 -0.12
C GLY A 137 4.36 -18.45 -0.39
N LEU A 138 4.45 -17.42 0.47
CA LEU A 138 3.92 -16.09 0.13
C LEU A 138 4.76 -15.47 -0.98
N VAL A 139 4.30 -15.64 -2.21
CA VAL A 139 4.89 -14.94 -3.35
C VAL A 139 4.14 -13.63 -3.55
N ILE A 140 4.80 -12.51 -3.23
CA ILE A 140 4.36 -11.18 -3.67
C ILE A 140 4.69 -11.07 -5.15
N ARG A 141 3.88 -11.70 -6.00
CA ARG A 141 3.99 -11.63 -7.46
C ARG A 141 3.06 -10.55 -7.98
N GLY A 142 3.58 -9.70 -8.84
CA GLY A 142 2.78 -8.81 -9.66
C GLY A 142 2.21 -9.64 -10.78
N ASP A 143 0.93 -9.47 -11.07
CA ASP A 143 0.34 -9.90 -12.32
C ASP A 143 0.85 -8.93 -13.41
N GLU A 144 2.15 -8.97 -13.72
CA GLU A 144 2.71 -8.23 -14.84
C GLU A 144 2.38 -8.98 -16.12
N GLU A 145 1.11 -8.94 -16.53
CA GLU A 145 0.87 -8.83 -17.96
C GLU A 145 1.43 -7.47 -18.36
N SER A 146 2.39 -7.45 -19.27
CA SER A 146 2.96 -6.25 -19.84
C SER A 146 1.83 -5.40 -20.40
N VAL A 147 1.35 -4.45 -19.61
CA VAL A 147 0.41 -3.44 -20.08
C VAL A 147 1.23 -2.55 -21.01
N CYS A 148 1.27 -2.93 -22.28
CA CYS A 148 1.58 -2.06 -23.38
C CYS A 148 0.52 -0.96 -23.40
N ILE A 149 0.68 0.04 -22.52
CA ILE A 149 0.01 1.31 -22.71
C ILE A 149 0.67 1.89 -23.95
N SER A 150 0.05 1.68 -25.11
CA SER A 150 0.30 2.48 -26.31
C SER A 150 -0.17 3.91 -26.01
N GLY A 151 0.63 4.60 -25.22
CA GLY A 151 0.33 5.92 -24.68
C GLY A 151 1.65 6.51 -24.21
N THR A 152 2.26 7.22 -25.14
CA THR A 152 3.51 7.96 -25.03
C THR A 152 3.58 8.76 -23.74
N THR A 153 4.17 8.20 -22.69
CA THR A 153 4.61 8.97 -21.52
C THR A 153 5.97 8.44 -21.06
N LYS A 154 7.04 9.12 -21.50
CA LYS A 154 8.39 8.92 -20.96
C LYS A 154 8.42 9.44 -19.52
N GLY A 155 8.25 8.53 -18.57
CA GLY A 155 8.54 8.75 -17.15
C GLY A 155 10.04 8.56 -16.87
N TRP A 156 10.61 9.56 -16.22
CA TRP A 156 12.03 9.71 -15.90
C TRP A 156 12.50 8.63 -14.90
N GLY A 157 13.19 7.61 -15.41
CA GLY A 157 13.90 6.60 -14.62
C GLY A 157 15.40 6.87 -14.65
N LEU A 158 15.97 7.17 -13.48
CA LEU A 158 17.38 7.52 -13.23
C LEU A 158 18.35 6.32 -13.37
N LYS A 159 18.23 5.55 -14.46
CA LYS A 159 19.15 4.45 -14.82
C LYS A 159 19.68 4.53 -16.25
N SER A 160 19.47 5.65 -16.93
CA SER A 160 19.87 5.85 -18.33
C SER A 160 20.48 7.25 -18.53
N LEU A 161 21.49 7.60 -17.73
CA LEU A 161 22.24 8.84 -17.93
C LEU A 161 23.28 8.73 -19.08
N GLY A 162 23.54 7.53 -19.59
CA GLY A 162 24.48 7.30 -20.70
C GLY A 162 23.87 7.38 -22.10
N GLU A 163 22.57 7.09 -22.28
CA GLU A 163 21.95 6.94 -23.61
C GLU A 163 20.85 7.97 -23.94
N VAL A 164 20.51 8.90 -23.03
CA VAL A 164 19.40 9.86 -23.24
C VAL A 164 19.81 11.30 -22.92
N CYS A 165 21.04 11.67 -23.28
CA CYS A 165 21.37 13.08 -23.48
C CYS A 165 21.50 13.33 -24.98
N ASP A 166 20.37 13.52 -25.66
CA ASP A 166 20.37 14.00 -27.03
C ASP A 166 21.16 15.31 -27.07
N LEU A 167 22.22 15.35 -27.89
CA LEU A 167 23.11 16.51 -28.04
C LEU A 167 22.32 17.79 -28.32
N LYS A 168 21.16 17.68 -28.98
CA LYS A 168 20.24 18.81 -29.22
C LYS A 168 19.65 19.39 -27.94
N VAL A 169 19.33 18.56 -26.96
CA VAL A 169 18.79 19.00 -25.66
C VAL A 169 19.87 19.71 -24.85
N LEU A 170 21.11 19.22 -24.89
CA LEU A 170 22.25 19.88 -24.25
C LEU A 170 22.56 21.25 -24.90
N ILE A 171 22.56 21.33 -26.23
CA ILE A 171 22.78 22.57 -26.97
C ILE A 171 21.65 23.58 -26.67
N ALA A 172 20.39 23.16 -26.70
CA ALA A 172 19.26 24.03 -26.40
C ALA A 172 19.32 24.57 -24.96
N PHE A 173 19.65 23.71 -23.99
CA PHE A 173 19.75 24.12 -22.59
C PHE A 173 20.91 25.10 -22.37
N SER A 174 22.08 24.84 -22.96
CA SER A 174 23.25 25.71 -22.84
C SER A 174 23.07 27.06 -23.57
N LEU A 175 22.42 27.08 -24.74
CA LEU A 175 22.02 28.33 -25.40
C LEU A 175 21.02 29.12 -24.55
N GLY A 176 20.03 28.45 -23.94
CA GLY A 176 19.05 29.08 -23.05
C GLY A 176 19.71 29.74 -21.84
N VAL A 177 20.63 29.04 -21.18
CA VAL A 177 21.41 29.61 -20.06
C VAL A 177 22.26 30.79 -20.52
N GLY A 178 22.89 30.69 -21.70
CA GLY A 178 23.70 31.77 -22.28
C GLY A 178 22.89 33.03 -22.56
N VAL A 179 21.71 32.90 -23.17
CA VAL A 179 20.80 34.03 -23.44
C VAL A 179 20.31 34.66 -22.14
N SER A 180 19.93 33.84 -21.14
CA SER A 180 19.49 34.34 -19.83
C SER A 180 20.61 35.10 -19.09
N ALA A 181 21.85 34.62 -19.17
CA ALA A 181 23.02 35.28 -18.59
C ALA A 181 23.36 36.59 -19.32
N ALA A 182 23.25 36.62 -20.65
CA ALA A 182 23.45 37.83 -21.44
C ALA A 182 22.36 38.88 -21.15
N TRP A 183 21.09 38.46 -21.07
CA TRP A 183 19.97 39.33 -20.73
C TRP A 183 20.11 39.93 -19.32
N THR A 184 20.46 39.11 -18.32
CA THR A 184 20.68 39.60 -16.95
C THR A 184 21.88 40.54 -16.84
N ARG A 185 22.90 40.39 -17.69
CA ARG A 185 24.01 41.36 -17.80
C ARG A 185 23.58 42.65 -18.49
N PHE A 186 22.76 42.58 -19.53
CA PHE A 186 22.25 43.75 -20.26
C PHE A 186 21.28 44.59 -19.42
N VAL A 187 20.41 43.95 -18.63
CA VAL A 187 19.45 44.66 -17.74
C VAL A 187 20.13 45.28 -16.51
N ARG A 188 21.34 44.85 -16.15
CA ARG A 188 22.12 45.38 -15.03
C ARG A 188 23.14 46.46 -15.44
N ALA A 189 23.31 46.72 -16.73
CA ALA A 189 24.14 47.80 -17.27
C ALA A 189 23.27 49.04 -17.53
#